data_AF-A0A925CHT8-F1
#
_entry.id   AF-A0A925CHT8-F1
#
_cell.length_a   1.000
_cell.length_b   1.000
_cell.length_c   1.000
_cell.angle_alpha   90.00
_cell.angle_beta   90.00
_cell.angle_gamma   90.00
#
_symmetry.space_group_name_H-M   'P 1'
#
loop_
_entity.id
_entity.type
_entity.pdbx_description
1 polymer ?
#
loop_
_entity_poly.entity_id
_entity_poly.type
_entity_poly.pdbx_seq_one_letter_code
_entity_poly.pdbx_strand_id
1 'polypeptide(L)'
;MTRGQLFHAEGGASFAEVLVAMTLTLIGLVGAMGAFQAAERSIRIGTLATRALAMAESRIEAKRSVRWDRLLLDDLNHDGASDLVMHDDGVAGDALAGDGVYSGSWDQDGVRLIWTVTPSRAGSLSGSGHVLIEARAVYAVGENQREVRVVTLRANPLFVGSR
;
A
#
# COMPACT_ATOMS: atom_id res chain seq x y z
N MET A 1 64.85 34.52 37.54
CA MET A 1 63.57 35.15 37.91
C MET A 1 62.70 35.23 36.67
N THR A 2 61.54 34.53 36.70
CA THR A 2 60.23 34.81 36.05
C THR A 2 59.55 33.48 35.73
N ARG A 3 58.69 33.03 36.65
CA ARG A 3 57.69 31.99 36.38
C ARG A 3 56.35 32.57 36.83
N GLY A 4 55.71 33.32 35.94
CA GLY A 4 54.35 33.83 36.13
C GLY A 4 53.38 32.76 35.69
N GLN A 5 52.62 32.24 36.65
CA GLN A 5 51.66 31.15 36.52
C GLN A 5 50.55 31.50 35.52
N LEU A 6 50.29 30.56 34.62
CA LEU A 6 49.04 30.47 33.86
C LEU A 6 47.89 30.26 34.86
N PHE A 7 47.18 31.33 35.20
CA PHE A 7 45.92 31.24 35.92
C PHE A 7 44.87 30.59 35.01
N HIS A 8 44.64 29.30 35.18
CA HIS A 8 43.38 28.67 34.78
C HIS A 8 42.29 29.21 35.70
N ALA A 9 41.40 30.04 35.16
CA ALA A 9 40.16 30.39 35.83
C ALA A 9 39.17 29.23 35.64
N GLU A 10 39.11 28.33 36.63
CA GLU A 10 37.94 27.46 36.82
C GLU A 10 36.79 28.32 37.36
N GLY A 11 36.15 29.10 36.48
CA GLY A 11 34.95 29.87 36.80
C GLY A 11 33.71 28.98 36.68
N GLY A 12 32.95 28.80 37.76
CA GLY A 12 31.65 28.12 37.72
C GLY A 12 30.64 28.87 36.84
N ALA A 13 29.65 28.17 36.29
CA ALA A 13 28.63 28.77 35.43
C ALA A 13 27.75 29.77 36.21
N SER A 14 27.57 30.96 35.66
CA SER A 14 26.63 31.94 36.18
C SER A 14 25.17 31.49 35.96
N PHE A 15 24.25 31.97 36.78
CA PHE A 15 22.82 31.65 36.64
C PHE A 15 22.27 31.98 35.24
N ALA A 16 22.71 33.09 34.65
CA ALA A 16 22.33 33.47 33.29
C ALA A 16 22.86 32.50 32.23
N GLU A 17 24.10 32.02 32.34
CA GLU A 17 24.66 31.01 31.43
C GLU A 17 23.92 29.68 31.51
N VAL A 18 23.56 29.24 32.72
CA VAL A 18 22.76 28.01 32.90
C VAL A 18 21.38 28.19 32.28
N LEU A 19 20.71 29.33 32.48
CA LEU A 19 19.43 29.61 31.84
C LEU A 19 19.53 29.61 30.31
N VAL A 20 20.57 30.22 29.74
CA VAL A 20 20.80 30.21 28.28
C VAL A 20 21.09 28.80 27.78
N ALA A 21 21.92 28.02 28.47
CA ALA A 21 22.19 26.64 28.11
C ALA A 21 20.92 25.78 28.15
N MET A 22 20.09 25.96 29.18
CA MET A 22 18.80 25.27 29.30
C MET A 22 17.84 25.67 28.18
N THR A 23 17.71 26.97 27.86
CA THR A 23 16.82 27.41 26.78
C THR A 23 17.26 26.88 25.43
N LEU A 24 18.55 26.93 25.11
CA LEU A 24 19.10 26.36 23.88
C LEU A 24 18.88 24.84 23.79
N THR A 25 19.06 24.14 24.91
CA THR A 25 18.84 22.69 24.99
C THR A 25 17.36 22.35 24.77
N LEU A 26 16.44 23.11 25.38
CA LEU A 26 15.00 22.91 25.20
C LEU A 26 14.56 23.18 23.76
N ILE A 27 15.05 24.25 23.14
CA ILE A 27 14.77 24.56 21.73
C ILE A 27 15.29 23.43 20.84
N GLY A 28 16.51 22.95 21.07
CA GLY A 28 17.09 21.82 20.35
C GLY A 28 16.27 20.53 20.50
N LEU A 29 15.82 20.23 21.72
CA LEU A 29 15.00 19.06 22.02
C LEU A 29 13.65 19.10 21.29
N VAL A 30 12.95 20.23 21.34
CA VAL A 30 11.66 20.41 20.65
C VAL A 30 11.84 20.29 19.14
N GLY A 31 12.90 20.87 18.58
CA GLY A 31 13.22 20.73 17.16
C GLY A 31 13.48 19.28 16.75
N ALA A 32 14.27 18.55 17.54
CA ALA A 32 14.54 17.13 17.31
C ALA A 32 13.26 16.29 17.36
N MET A 33 12.41 16.49 18.38
CA MET A 33 11.13 15.78 18.51
C MET A 33 10.22 16.03 17.30
N GLY A 34 10.12 17.28 16.84
CA GLY A 34 9.34 17.62 15.64
C GLY A 34 9.85 16.91 14.38
N ALA A 35 11.18 16.86 14.20
CA ALA A 35 11.80 16.12 13.09
C ALA A 35 11.53 14.61 13.17
N PHE A 36 11.61 14.01 14.37
CA PHE A 36 11.30 12.59 14.58
C PHE A 36 9.84 12.27 14.27
N GLN A 37 8.90 13.10 14.71
CA GLN A 37 7.47 12.90 14.41
C GLN A 37 7.19 13.00 12.90
N ALA A 38 7.86 13.93 12.20
CA ALA A 38 7.75 14.04 10.75
C ALA A 38 8.32 12.80 10.04
N ALA A 39 9.47 12.30 10.49
CA ALA A 39 10.11 11.10 9.95
C ALA A 39 9.24 9.85 10.18
N GLU A 40 8.71 9.65 11.39
CA GLU A 40 7.84 8.51 11.70
C GLU A 40 6.59 8.50 10.81
N ARG A 41 5.96 9.67 10.61
CA ARG A 41 4.82 9.81 9.71
C ARG A 41 5.19 9.43 8.27
N SER A 42 6.34 9.89 7.79
CA SER A 42 6.81 9.59 6.43
C SER A 42 7.07 8.09 6.25
N ILE A 43 7.73 7.45 7.22
CA ILE A 43 8.00 6.00 7.22
C ILE A 43 6.68 5.23 7.22
N ARG A 44 5.73 5.59 8.09
CA ARG A 44 4.43 4.91 8.18
C ARG A 44 3.68 4.95 6.83
N ILE A 45 3.67 6.11 6.18
CA ILE A 45 3.07 6.28 4.85
C ILE A 45 3.81 5.44 3.80
N GLY A 46 5.15 5.43 3.84
CA GLY A 46 5.98 4.63 2.94
C GLY A 46 5.75 3.12 3.08
N THR A 47 5.58 2.63 4.32
CA THR A 47 5.25 1.23 4.60
C THR A 47 3.89 0.86 4.01
N LEU A 48 2.86 1.69 4.19
CA LEU A 48 1.54 1.47 3.59
C LEU A 48 1.59 1.48 2.06
N ALA A 49 2.32 2.43 1.47
CA ALA A 49 2.48 2.51 0.02
C ALA A 49 3.17 1.27 -0.58
N THR A 50 4.24 0.81 0.06
CA THR A 50 4.98 -0.39 -0.37
C THR A 50 4.13 -1.65 -0.22
N ARG A 51 3.40 -1.78 0.90
CA ARG A 51 2.45 -2.88 1.11
C ARG A 51 1.34 -2.85 0.06
N ALA A 52 0.75 -1.69 -0.22
CA ALA A 52 -0.29 -1.54 -1.21
C ALA A 52 0.18 -1.98 -2.61
N LEU A 53 1.38 -1.56 -3.02
CA LEU A 53 1.99 -2.02 -4.26
C LEU A 53 2.20 -3.53 -4.27
N ALA A 54 2.82 -4.08 -3.22
CA ALA A 54 3.08 -5.52 -3.12
C ALA A 54 1.80 -6.35 -3.17
N MET A 55 0.73 -5.90 -2.51
CA MET A 55 -0.58 -6.56 -2.56
C MET A 55 -1.18 -6.51 -3.96
N ALA A 56 -1.13 -5.36 -4.64
CA ALA A 56 -1.66 -5.21 -6.00
C ALA A 56 -0.86 -6.06 -7.00
N GLU A 57 0.47 -6.03 -6.96
CA GLU A 57 1.33 -6.83 -7.84
C GLU A 57 1.15 -8.33 -7.58
N SER A 58 1.11 -8.75 -6.32
CA SER A 58 0.85 -10.14 -5.93
C SER A 58 -0.49 -10.63 -6.47
N ARG A 59 -1.54 -9.82 -6.37
CA ARG A 59 -2.87 -10.17 -6.90
C ARG A 59 -2.87 -10.32 -8.41
N ILE A 60 -2.18 -9.43 -9.12
CA ILE A 60 -2.04 -9.53 -10.57
C ILE A 60 -1.29 -10.81 -10.95
N GLU A 61 -0.21 -11.15 -10.25
CA GLU A 61 0.58 -12.34 -10.55
C GLU A 61 -0.19 -13.64 -10.23
N ALA A 62 -0.95 -13.67 -9.12
CA ALA A 62 -1.84 -14.77 -8.81
C ALA A 62 -2.89 -15.00 -9.91
N LYS A 63 -3.52 -13.91 -10.40
CA LYS A 63 -4.51 -13.98 -11.50
C LYS A 63 -3.88 -14.29 -12.86
N ARG A 64 -2.60 -14.00 -13.07
CA ARG A 64 -1.87 -14.38 -14.29
C ARG A 64 -1.54 -15.87 -14.32
N SER A 65 -1.16 -16.44 -13.18
CA SER A 65 -0.72 -17.83 -13.07
C SER A 65 -1.86 -18.85 -13.00
N VAL A 66 -3.06 -18.46 -12.55
CA VAL A 66 -4.21 -19.36 -12.46
C VAL A 66 -4.72 -19.82 -13.84
N ARG A 67 -5.34 -21.00 -13.93
CA ARG A 67 -5.99 -21.45 -15.18
C ARG A 67 -7.19 -20.58 -15.54
N TRP A 68 -7.51 -20.49 -16.83
CA TRP A 68 -8.62 -19.67 -17.33
C TRP A 68 -9.97 -20.03 -16.69
N ASP A 69 -10.23 -21.32 -16.49
CA ASP A 69 -11.46 -21.85 -15.87
C ASP A 69 -11.60 -21.49 -14.37
N ARG A 70 -10.51 -21.07 -13.73
CA ARG A 70 -10.47 -20.71 -12.31
C ARG A 70 -10.17 -19.23 -12.08
N LEU A 71 -10.25 -18.40 -13.12
CA LEU A 71 -9.89 -16.99 -13.03
C LEU A 71 -10.76 -16.20 -12.02
N LEU A 72 -11.99 -16.66 -11.76
CA LEU A 72 -12.91 -16.06 -10.79
C LEU A 72 -12.82 -16.67 -9.39
N LEU A 73 -11.93 -17.64 -9.20
CA LEU A 73 -11.66 -18.23 -7.89
C LEU A 73 -10.40 -17.59 -7.33
N ASP A 74 -10.42 -17.28 -6.05
CA ASP A 74 -9.31 -16.72 -5.31
C ASP A 74 -9.04 -17.55 -4.05
N ASP A 75 -7.80 -18.01 -3.94
CA ASP A 75 -7.19 -18.49 -2.71
C ASP A 75 -6.41 -17.30 -2.13
N LEU A 76 -6.96 -16.66 -1.08
CA LEU A 76 -6.38 -15.44 -0.50
C LEU A 76 -5.26 -15.80 0.47
N ASN A 77 -5.40 -16.93 1.17
CA ASN A 77 -4.50 -17.37 2.23
C ASN A 77 -3.40 -18.34 1.73
N HIS A 78 -3.47 -18.77 0.47
CA HIS A 78 -2.56 -19.71 -0.19
C HIS A 78 -2.55 -21.13 0.43
N ASP A 79 -3.67 -21.58 1.01
CA ASP A 79 -3.83 -22.92 1.60
C ASP A 79 -4.26 -23.99 0.59
N GLY A 80 -4.53 -23.59 -0.66
CA GLY A 80 -4.97 -24.43 -1.76
C GLY A 80 -6.49 -24.53 -1.91
N ALA A 81 -7.28 -23.93 -1.02
CA ALA A 81 -8.72 -23.81 -1.12
C ALA A 81 -9.13 -22.43 -1.66
N SER A 82 -10.29 -22.38 -2.34
CA SER A 82 -10.84 -21.09 -2.77
C SER A 82 -11.52 -20.42 -1.58
N ASP A 83 -10.95 -19.31 -1.11
CA ASP A 83 -11.55 -18.46 -0.08
C ASP A 83 -12.66 -17.57 -0.64
N LEU A 84 -12.52 -17.15 -1.90
CA LEU A 84 -13.41 -16.17 -2.54
C LEU A 84 -13.78 -16.58 -3.96
N VAL A 85 -15.05 -16.36 -4.31
CA VAL A 85 -15.56 -16.45 -5.68
C VAL A 85 -15.96 -15.06 -6.12
N MET A 86 -15.46 -14.62 -7.26
CA MET A 86 -15.78 -13.31 -7.83
C MET A 86 -17.14 -13.36 -8.53
N HIS A 87 -17.97 -12.37 -8.25
CA HIS A 87 -19.33 -12.27 -8.79
C HIS A 87 -19.53 -10.92 -9.51
N ASP A 88 -20.56 -10.89 -10.36
CA ASP A 88 -21.07 -9.73 -11.11
C ASP A 88 -22.57 -9.59 -10.75
N ASP A 89 -22.84 -9.53 -9.45
CA ASP A 89 -24.18 -9.53 -8.86
C ASP A 89 -24.43 -8.31 -7.94
N GLY A 90 -23.47 -7.39 -7.87
CA GLY A 90 -23.48 -6.23 -6.98
C GLY A 90 -23.28 -6.59 -5.50
N VAL A 91 -22.85 -7.80 -5.18
CA VAL A 91 -22.63 -8.30 -3.80
C VAL A 91 -21.14 -8.59 -3.58
N ALA A 92 -20.72 -8.70 -2.31
CA ALA A 92 -19.38 -9.15 -1.92
C ALA A 92 -18.18 -8.37 -2.52
N GLY A 93 -18.38 -7.08 -2.82
CA GLY A 93 -17.34 -6.21 -3.38
C GLY A 93 -17.49 -5.93 -4.86
N ASP A 94 -18.56 -6.42 -5.49
CA ASP A 94 -18.96 -6.00 -6.82
C ASP A 94 -19.66 -4.63 -6.84
N ALA A 95 -19.27 -3.80 -7.80
CA ALA A 95 -19.68 -2.39 -7.86
C ALA A 95 -21.04 -2.21 -8.52
N LEU A 96 -21.37 -3.03 -9.52
CA LEU A 96 -22.61 -2.94 -10.26
C LEU A 96 -22.99 -4.30 -10.86
N ALA A 97 -24.14 -4.82 -10.43
CA ALA A 97 -24.66 -6.08 -10.93
C ALA A 97 -24.91 -6.06 -12.45
N GLY A 98 -24.36 -7.06 -13.14
CA GLY A 98 -24.58 -7.29 -14.57
C GLY A 98 -23.81 -6.34 -15.49
N ASP A 99 -22.76 -5.68 -15.00
CA ASP A 99 -21.92 -4.81 -15.81
C ASP A 99 -20.81 -5.57 -16.58
N GLY A 100 -20.70 -6.89 -16.34
CA GLY A 100 -19.71 -7.77 -16.93
C GLY A 100 -18.34 -7.68 -16.27
N VAL A 101 -18.21 -7.00 -15.13
CA VAL A 101 -16.98 -6.83 -14.37
C VAL A 101 -17.07 -7.67 -13.11
N TYR A 102 -16.37 -8.80 -13.11
CA TYR A 102 -16.26 -9.60 -11.91
C TYR A 102 -15.32 -8.90 -10.93
N SER A 103 -15.73 -8.78 -9.67
CA SER A 103 -14.98 -8.04 -8.66
C SER A 103 -14.70 -8.89 -7.42
N GLY A 104 -13.60 -8.59 -6.75
CA GLY A 104 -13.22 -9.17 -5.47
C GLY A 104 -12.55 -8.10 -4.59
N SER A 105 -12.65 -8.26 -3.27
CA SER A 105 -12.01 -7.34 -2.34
C SER A 105 -11.44 -8.06 -1.12
N TRP A 106 -10.40 -7.48 -0.54
CA TRP A 106 -9.74 -8.00 0.64
C TRP A 106 -9.06 -6.88 1.42
N ASP A 107 -9.37 -6.77 2.70
CA ASP A 107 -8.75 -5.80 3.61
C ASP A 107 -7.64 -6.49 4.42
N GLN A 108 -6.42 -5.96 4.36
CA GLN A 108 -5.29 -6.44 5.16
C GLN A 108 -4.41 -5.28 5.65
N ASP A 109 -4.15 -5.25 6.96
CA ASP A 109 -3.22 -4.32 7.62
C ASP A 109 -3.35 -2.83 7.20
N GLY A 110 -4.59 -2.34 7.11
CA GLY A 110 -4.90 -0.94 6.76
C GLY A 110 -4.84 -0.62 5.27
N VAL A 111 -4.72 -1.63 4.42
CA VAL A 111 -4.83 -1.53 2.96
C VAL A 111 -6.04 -2.33 2.50
N ARG A 112 -6.91 -1.68 1.73
CA ARG A 112 -8.02 -2.31 1.03
C ARG A 112 -7.59 -2.66 -0.39
N LEU A 113 -7.48 -3.94 -0.69
CA LEU A 113 -7.26 -4.43 -2.05
C LEU A 113 -8.60 -4.72 -2.70
N ILE A 114 -8.80 -4.21 -3.91
CA ILE A 114 -9.94 -4.47 -4.78
C ILE A 114 -9.36 -4.95 -6.10
N TRP A 115 -9.87 -6.02 -6.68
CA TRP A 115 -9.46 -6.44 -8.01
C TRP A 115 -10.66 -6.79 -8.88
N THR A 116 -10.49 -6.57 -10.17
CA THR A 116 -11.53 -6.84 -11.16
C THR A 116 -10.99 -7.66 -12.31
N VAL A 117 -11.89 -8.44 -12.91
CA VAL A 117 -11.67 -9.18 -14.14
C VAL A 117 -12.75 -8.76 -15.13
N THR A 118 -12.35 -8.01 -16.15
CA THR A 118 -13.24 -7.52 -17.20
C THR A 118 -12.98 -8.30 -18.49
N PRO A 119 -13.89 -9.19 -18.92
CA PRO A 119 -13.77 -9.88 -20.19
C PRO A 119 -13.93 -8.91 -21.36
N SER A 120 -13.22 -9.18 -22.46
CA SER A 120 -13.26 -8.39 -23.71
C SER A 120 -14.64 -8.28 -24.35
N ARG A 121 -15.56 -9.17 -24.00
CA ARG A 121 -16.89 -9.30 -24.59
C ARG A 121 -17.89 -9.59 -23.47
N ALA A 122 -19.01 -8.89 -23.47
CA ALA A 122 -20.10 -9.13 -22.53
C ALA A 122 -20.60 -10.58 -22.66
N GLY A 123 -20.74 -11.28 -21.52
CA GLY A 123 -21.07 -12.70 -21.46
C GLY A 123 -20.04 -13.51 -20.66
N SER A 124 -20.01 -14.83 -20.88
CA SER A 124 -19.11 -15.71 -20.12
C SER A 124 -17.63 -15.51 -20.48
N LEU A 125 -16.75 -15.67 -19.50
CA LEU A 125 -15.29 -15.69 -19.67
C LEU A 125 -14.81 -16.63 -20.78
N SER A 126 -15.49 -17.74 -21.00
CA SER A 126 -15.14 -18.72 -22.03
C SER A 126 -15.26 -18.17 -23.46
N GLY A 127 -16.17 -17.21 -23.70
CA GLY A 127 -16.38 -16.58 -25.02
C GLY A 127 -15.48 -15.36 -25.28
N SER A 128 -14.70 -14.93 -24.29
CA SER A 128 -13.83 -13.76 -24.42
C SER A 128 -12.44 -14.13 -24.92
N GLY A 129 -11.89 -13.31 -25.83
CA GLY A 129 -10.53 -13.52 -26.38
C GLY A 129 -9.43 -13.03 -25.43
N HIS A 130 -9.76 -12.11 -24.54
CA HIS A 130 -8.88 -11.65 -23.47
C HIS A 130 -9.68 -11.11 -22.30
N VAL A 131 -8.98 -10.89 -21.19
CA VAL A 131 -9.49 -10.21 -19.99
C VAL A 131 -8.54 -9.09 -19.60
N LEU A 132 -9.11 -7.98 -19.13
CA LEU A 132 -8.39 -6.98 -18.37
C LEU A 132 -8.47 -7.38 -16.90
N ILE A 133 -7.31 -7.46 -16.26
CA ILE A 133 -7.22 -7.76 -14.83
C ILE A 133 -6.63 -6.52 -14.18
N GLU A 134 -7.31 -6.03 -13.17
CA GLU A 134 -6.94 -4.81 -12.49
C GLU A 134 -6.94 -5.04 -10.99
N ALA A 135 -5.92 -4.52 -10.30
CA ALA A 135 -5.81 -4.54 -8.86
C ALA A 135 -5.57 -3.12 -8.35
N ARG A 136 -6.42 -2.66 -7.44
CA ARG A 136 -6.40 -1.37 -6.78
C ARG A 136 -6.18 -1.59 -5.29
N ALA A 137 -5.10 -1.06 -4.74
CA ALA A 137 -4.83 -1.08 -3.32
C ALA A 137 -4.99 0.33 -2.76
N VAL A 138 -5.97 0.53 -1.88
CA VAL A 138 -6.34 1.82 -1.30
C VAL A 138 -5.92 1.86 0.17
N TYR A 139 -5.28 2.94 0.60
CA TYR A 139 -4.86 3.14 1.99
C TYR A 139 -5.04 4.61 2.42
N ALA A 140 -5.28 4.80 3.72
CA ALA A 140 -5.49 6.13 4.29
C ALA A 140 -4.15 6.86 4.57
N VAL A 141 -4.12 8.16 4.29
CA VAL A 141 -3.02 9.08 4.61
C VAL A 141 -3.63 10.34 5.23
N GLY A 142 -3.78 10.33 6.55
CA GLY A 142 -4.52 11.38 7.26
C GLY A 142 -6.01 11.31 6.89
N GLU A 143 -6.57 12.42 6.43
CA GLU A 143 -7.97 12.51 5.96
C GLU A 143 -8.14 12.10 4.49
N ASN A 144 -7.04 11.94 3.75
CA ASN A 144 -7.08 11.56 2.34
C ASN A 144 -6.87 10.05 2.17
N GLN A 145 -7.35 9.52 1.04
CA GLN A 145 -7.00 8.18 0.59
C GLN A 145 -6.00 8.27 -0.56
N ARG A 146 -5.11 7.27 -0.64
CA ARG A 146 -4.23 7.05 -1.77
C ARG A 146 -4.51 5.68 -2.36
N GLU A 147 -4.30 5.57 -3.65
CA GLU A 147 -4.51 4.35 -4.42
C GLU A 147 -3.23 3.98 -5.18
N VAL A 148 -2.91 2.69 -5.18
CA VAL A 148 -1.97 2.07 -6.12
C VAL A 148 -2.78 1.19 -7.06
N ARG A 149 -2.63 1.39 -8.37
CA ARG A 149 -3.35 0.65 -9.39
C ARG A 149 -2.37 -0.07 -10.30
N VAL A 150 -2.55 -1.38 -10.45
CA VAL A 150 -1.80 -2.24 -11.37
C VAL A 150 -2.79 -2.90 -12.31
N VAL A 151 -2.47 -2.90 -13.61
CA VAL A 151 -3.36 -3.43 -14.65
C VAL A 151 -2.56 -4.34 -15.57
N THR A 152 -3.14 -5.46 -15.96
CA THR A 152 -2.61 -6.33 -17.01
C THR A 152 -3.71 -6.77 -17.95
N LEU A 153 -3.33 -7.01 -19.20
CA LEU A 153 -4.12 -7.78 -20.15
C LEU A 153 -3.69 -9.24 -20.11
N ARG A 154 -4.64 -10.17 -20.22
CA ARG A 154 -4.34 -11.60 -20.37
C ARG A 154 -5.17 -12.18 -21.51
N ALA A 155 -4.50 -12.80 -22.48
CA ALA A 155 -5.17 -13.49 -23.58
C ALA A 155 -5.76 -14.83 -23.12
N ASN A 156 -6.91 -15.20 -23.68
CA ASN A 156 -7.53 -16.50 -23.48
C ASN A 156 -6.85 -17.54 -24.39
N PRO A 157 -6.11 -18.52 -23.84
CA PRO A 157 -5.46 -19.53 -24.68
C PRO A 157 -6.44 -20.50 -25.35
N LEU A 158 -7.69 -20.57 -24.87
CA LEU A 158 -8.73 -21.46 -25.40
C LEU A 158 -9.60 -20.77 -26.45
N PHE A 159 -9.40 -19.49 -26.70
CA PHE A 159 -10.23 -18.74 -27.64
C PHE A 159 -9.82 -19.03 -29.09
N VAL A 160 -10.76 -19.57 -29.86
CA VAL A 160 -10.57 -19.96 -31.27
C VAL A 160 -11.22 -19.01 -32.28
N GLY A 161 -11.73 -17.86 -31.81
CA GLY A 161 -12.51 -16.93 -32.65
C GLY A 161 -13.97 -17.33 -32.79
N SER A 162 -14.83 -16.35 -33.06
CA SER A 162 -16.18 -16.62 -33.57
C SER A 162 -16.04 -17.09 -35.02
N ARG A 163 -16.48 -18.32 -35.31
CA ARG A 163 -16.71 -18.75 -36.70
C ARG A 163 -17.76 -17.87 -37.37
#